data_AF-A0A3A1WJG7-F1
#
_entry.id   AF-A0A3A1WJG7-F1
#
_cell.length_a   1.000
_cell.length_b   1.000
_cell.length_c   1.000
_cell.angle_alpha   90.00
_cell.angle_beta   90.00
_cell.angle_gamma   90.00
#
_symmetry.space_group_name_H-M   'P 1'
#
loop_
_entity.id
_entity.type
_entity.pdbx_description
1 polymer ?
#
loop_
_entity_poly.entity_id
_entity_poly.type
_entity_poly.pdbx_seq_one_letter_code
_entity_poly.pdbx_strand_id
1 'polypeptide(L)'
;MHPLLLVLAVLSAPAAPPTPPAEITGAVSPLLPRLCRPMEPPADGGDVLRCAGLVGADVFLRGPEAARQVALLRPEGFLPAPPDGARLGQSVAWRLLGDRPIAAVLRYRFPEAAEAPADVIVVLKPARDGAPGCVVGAVEEGAGPSATAPERAAALADRRAPLFRCGRDRPTLDGPWSPAGRARIGVWFRLVGG
;
A
#
# COMPACT_ATOMS: atom_id res chain seq x y z
N MET A 1 -2.20 77.13 -16.62
CA MET A 1 -1.96 76.18 -15.51
C MET A 1 -2.99 75.06 -15.66
N HIS A 2 -2.62 73.91 -16.24
CA HIS A 2 -3.52 72.77 -16.47
C HIS A 2 -3.12 71.64 -15.50
N PRO A 3 -4.04 71.10 -14.69
CA PRO A 3 -3.73 70.00 -13.78
C PRO A 3 -3.71 68.68 -14.57
N LEU A 4 -2.59 67.97 -14.47
CA LEU A 4 -2.38 66.65 -15.02
C LEU A 4 -3.14 65.63 -14.15
N LEU A 5 -4.25 65.08 -14.66
CA LEU A 5 -5.00 63.99 -14.03
C LEU A 5 -4.33 62.66 -14.37
N LEU A 6 -3.64 62.07 -13.40
CA LEU A 6 -3.03 60.74 -13.47
C LEU A 6 -4.10 59.69 -13.13
N VAL A 7 -4.62 59.01 -14.16
CA VAL A 7 -5.55 57.89 -14.01
C VAL A 7 -4.72 56.60 -13.83
N LEU A 8 -4.65 56.08 -12.61
CA LEU A 8 -4.11 54.75 -12.34
C LEU A 8 -5.12 53.68 -12.79
N ALA A 9 -4.86 53.04 -13.93
CA ALA A 9 -5.57 51.85 -14.35
C ALA A 9 -5.06 50.62 -13.54
N VAL A 10 -5.86 50.15 -12.59
CA VAL A 10 -5.61 48.90 -11.87
C VAL A 10 -6.00 47.74 -12.77
N LEU A 11 -5.01 47.05 -13.37
CA LEU A 11 -5.26 45.79 -14.08
C LEU A 11 -5.60 44.69 -13.07
N SER A 12 -6.88 44.33 -12.97
CA SER A 12 -7.32 43.13 -12.26
C SER A 12 -6.92 41.90 -13.07
N ALA A 13 -5.89 41.18 -12.63
CA ALA A 13 -5.55 39.88 -13.20
C ALA A 13 -6.69 38.87 -12.90
N PRO A 14 -7.16 38.10 -13.90
CA PRO A 14 -8.17 37.08 -13.66
C PRO A 14 -7.59 36.02 -12.71
N ALA A 15 -8.27 35.79 -11.60
CA ALA A 15 -7.94 34.70 -10.68
C ALA A 15 -8.07 33.37 -11.44
N ALA A 16 -6.99 32.61 -11.52
CA ALA A 16 -7.03 31.26 -12.06
C ALA A 16 -8.04 30.43 -11.24
N PRO A 17 -8.88 29.61 -11.88
CA PRO A 17 -9.81 28.75 -11.15
C PRO A 17 -9.03 27.78 -10.25
N PRO A 18 -9.56 27.45 -9.06
CA PRO A 18 -8.91 26.50 -8.16
C PRO A 18 -8.78 25.14 -8.86
N THR A 19 -7.58 24.56 -8.84
CA THR A 19 -7.36 23.20 -9.31
C THR A 19 -8.24 22.24 -8.51
N PRO A 20 -9.03 21.36 -9.15
CA PRO A 20 -9.82 20.39 -8.43
C PRO A 20 -8.90 19.53 -7.54
N PRO A 21 -9.37 19.12 -6.34
CA PRO A 21 -8.59 18.25 -5.48
C PRO A 21 -8.23 16.98 -6.24
N ALA A 22 -6.97 16.56 -6.12
CA ALA A 22 -6.51 15.33 -6.76
C ALA A 22 -7.34 14.14 -6.24
N GLU A 23 -7.99 13.43 -7.16
CA GLU A 23 -8.79 12.25 -6.85
C GLU A 23 -7.87 11.04 -6.61
N ILE A 24 -8.30 10.13 -5.73
CA ILE A 24 -7.59 8.86 -5.53
C ILE A 24 -8.03 7.88 -6.61
N THR A 25 -7.08 7.43 -7.42
CA THR A 25 -7.32 6.48 -8.52
C THR A 25 -6.69 5.11 -8.23
N GLY A 26 -7.04 4.12 -9.03
CA GLY A 26 -6.54 2.75 -8.92
C GLY A 26 -5.76 2.30 -10.15
N ALA A 27 -4.72 1.50 -9.94
CA ALA A 27 -4.01 0.79 -10.99
C ALA A 27 -3.55 -0.58 -10.50
N VAL A 28 -3.31 -1.53 -11.40
CA VAL A 28 -2.87 -2.89 -11.03
C VAL A 28 -1.61 -3.22 -11.81
N SER A 29 -0.60 -3.77 -11.12
CA SER A 29 0.59 -4.32 -11.74
C SER A 29 0.72 -5.82 -11.45
N PRO A 30 1.25 -6.62 -12.38
CA PRO A 30 1.57 -8.01 -12.10
C PRO A 30 2.70 -8.11 -11.07
N LEU A 31 2.64 -9.11 -10.20
CA LEU A 31 3.69 -9.46 -9.25
C LEU A 31 4.02 -10.94 -9.43
N LEU A 32 4.83 -11.23 -10.44
CA LEU A 32 5.18 -12.59 -10.83
C LEU A 32 6.68 -12.81 -10.53
N PRO A 33 7.05 -13.55 -9.46
CA PRO A 33 8.45 -13.74 -9.06
C PRO A 33 9.37 -14.20 -10.20
N ARG A 34 8.86 -15.06 -11.09
CA ARG A 34 9.57 -15.56 -12.28
C ARG A 34 9.96 -14.49 -13.31
N LEU A 35 9.31 -13.32 -13.27
CA LEU A 35 9.59 -12.18 -14.15
C LEU A 35 10.40 -11.10 -13.43
N CYS A 36 10.67 -11.27 -12.14
CA CYS A 36 11.44 -10.32 -11.35
C CYS A 36 12.95 -10.51 -11.61
N ARG A 37 13.70 -9.41 -11.58
CA ARG A 37 15.14 -9.44 -11.77
C ARG A 37 15.82 -9.67 -10.42
N PRO A 38 16.75 -10.62 -10.30
CA PRO A 38 17.60 -10.70 -9.11
C PRO A 38 18.43 -9.42 -9.01
N MET A 39 18.58 -8.92 -7.79
CA MET A 39 19.50 -7.84 -7.46
C MET A 39 20.72 -8.42 -6.77
N GLU A 40 21.86 -7.77 -6.93
CA GLU A 40 23.01 -8.06 -6.08
C GLU A 40 22.59 -7.86 -4.61
N PRO A 41 22.81 -8.87 -3.76
CA PRO A 41 22.43 -8.77 -2.36
C PRO A 41 23.24 -7.62 -1.72
N PRO A 42 22.62 -6.76 -0.89
CA PRO A 42 23.39 -5.89 -0.02
C PRO A 42 24.28 -6.76 0.90
N ALA A 43 25.41 -6.20 1.36
CA ALA A 43 26.43 -6.91 2.15
C ALA A 43 25.89 -7.72 3.35
N ASP A 44 24.69 -7.37 3.83
CA ASP A 44 24.08 -7.88 5.05
C ASP A 44 22.86 -8.79 4.84
N GLY A 45 22.51 -9.25 3.62
CA GLY A 45 21.29 -10.05 3.49
C GLY A 45 20.97 -10.72 2.16
N GLY A 46 20.26 -11.85 2.26
CA GLY A 46 19.98 -12.80 1.16
C GLY A 46 19.15 -12.27 -0.01
N ASP A 47 18.99 -13.14 -1.02
CA ASP A 47 18.51 -12.84 -2.37
C ASP A 47 17.28 -11.92 -2.40
N VAL A 48 17.45 -10.77 -3.07
CA VAL A 48 16.39 -9.78 -3.32
C VAL A 48 15.99 -9.85 -4.79
N LEU A 49 14.69 -9.93 -5.05
CA LEU A 49 14.12 -9.80 -6.38
C LEU A 49 13.47 -8.43 -6.54
N ARG A 50 13.76 -7.74 -7.65
CA ARG A 50 13.08 -6.53 -8.09
C ARG A 50 12.00 -6.88 -9.11
N CYS A 51 10.76 -6.63 -8.75
CA CYS A 51 9.59 -6.83 -9.59
C CYS A 51 9.10 -5.48 -10.10
N ALA A 52 8.93 -5.36 -11.41
CA ALA A 52 8.40 -4.15 -12.02
C ALA A 52 6.96 -3.92 -11.56
N GLY A 53 6.70 -2.74 -10.98
CA GLY A 53 5.35 -2.30 -10.62
C GLY A 53 4.83 -1.24 -11.59
N LEU A 54 4.30 -0.13 -11.05
CA LEU A 54 4.06 1.07 -11.87
C LEU A 54 5.37 1.82 -12.12
N VAL A 55 5.35 2.81 -13.02
CA VAL A 55 6.51 3.69 -13.25
C VAL A 55 6.93 4.32 -11.92
N GLY A 56 8.17 4.05 -11.51
CA GLY A 56 8.72 4.52 -10.22
C GLY A 56 8.19 3.79 -8.98
N ALA A 57 7.45 2.69 -9.14
CA ALA A 57 6.81 1.96 -8.06
C ALA A 57 7.10 0.46 -8.08
N ASP A 58 8.39 0.11 -8.06
CA ASP A 58 8.81 -1.28 -8.01
C ASP A 58 8.46 -1.95 -6.67
N VAL A 59 8.36 -3.29 -6.72
CA VAL A 59 8.13 -4.14 -5.56
C VAL A 59 9.36 -5.01 -5.36
N PHE A 60 9.87 -5.05 -4.14
CA PHE A 60 11.06 -5.82 -3.79
C PHE A 60 10.65 -6.99 -2.90
N LEU A 61 11.17 -8.16 -3.23
CA LEU A 61 10.82 -9.42 -2.61
C LEU A 61 12.08 -10.07 -2.02
N ARG A 62 11.99 -10.57 -0.79
CA ARG A 62 13.09 -11.29 -0.12
C ARG A 62 12.58 -12.56 0.56
N GLY A 63 13.43 -13.59 0.61
CA GLY A 63 13.12 -14.87 1.27
C GLY A 63 12.36 -15.86 0.38
N PRO A 64 12.03 -17.06 0.88
CA PRO A 64 11.32 -18.08 0.11
C PRO A 64 9.84 -17.73 -0.11
N GLU A 65 9.13 -18.46 -0.98
CA GLU A 65 7.71 -18.22 -1.29
C GLU A 65 6.79 -18.27 -0.05
N ALA A 66 7.02 -19.21 0.86
CA ALA A 66 6.23 -19.40 2.08
C ALA A 66 6.55 -18.39 3.20
N ALA A 67 7.59 -17.56 3.04
CA ALA A 67 7.97 -16.55 4.03
C ALA A 67 8.39 -15.25 3.33
N ARG A 68 7.59 -14.84 2.34
CA ARG A 68 7.98 -13.73 1.47
C ARG A 68 7.85 -12.38 2.17
N GLN A 69 8.98 -11.70 2.33
CA GLN A 69 9.04 -10.32 2.77
C GLN A 69 8.87 -9.36 1.58
N VAL A 70 8.23 -8.22 1.83
CA VAL A 70 7.90 -7.23 0.79
C VAL A 70 8.39 -5.85 1.20
N ALA A 71 9.05 -5.16 0.27
CA ALA A 71 9.29 -3.72 0.33
C ALA A 71 8.74 -3.04 -0.93
N LEU A 72 8.36 -1.76 -0.81
CA LEU A 72 7.71 -0.99 -1.89
C LEU A 72 8.57 0.22 -2.24
N LEU A 73 8.68 0.52 -3.53
CA LEU A 73 9.42 1.63 -4.15
C LEU A 73 10.95 1.54 -4.00
N ARG A 74 11.45 1.02 -2.88
CA ARG A 74 12.88 0.84 -2.61
C ARG A 74 13.18 -0.48 -1.88
N PRO A 75 14.39 -1.05 -2.01
CA PRO A 75 14.77 -2.32 -1.38
C PRO A 75 15.15 -2.18 0.10
N GLU A 76 14.44 -1.35 0.87
CA GLU A 76 14.64 -1.19 2.31
C GLU A 76 13.31 -1.29 3.07
N GLY A 77 13.38 -1.50 4.39
CA GLY A 77 12.18 -1.55 5.23
C GLY A 77 11.25 -2.71 4.87
N PHE A 78 11.82 -3.87 4.53
CA PHE A 78 11.09 -5.09 4.25
C PHE A 78 10.14 -5.43 5.41
N LEU A 79 8.86 -5.58 5.07
CA LEU A 79 7.88 -6.05 6.03
C LEU A 79 8.09 -7.55 6.29
N PRO A 80 8.00 -7.98 7.57
CA PRO A 80 8.06 -9.40 7.89
C PRO A 80 6.90 -10.13 7.19
N ALA A 81 7.16 -11.34 6.73
CA ALA A 81 6.13 -12.17 6.11
C ALA A 81 5.00 -12.47 7.11
N PRO A 82 3.74 -12.57 6.66
CA PRO A 82 2.67 -13.11 7.50
C PRO A 82 2.96 -14.55 7.93
N PRO A 83 2.33 -15.05 9.01
CA PRO A 83 2.61 -16.38 9.57
C PRO A 83 2.05 -17.51 8.69
N ASP A 84 2.23 -18.76 9.14
CA ASP A 84 1.60 -19.96 8.58
C ASP A 84 1.85 -20.17 7.07
N GLY A 85 3.09 -19.95 6.63
CA GLY A 85 3.47 -20.24 5.24
C GLY A 85 2.78 -19.35 4.20
N ALA A 86 2.36 -18.14 4.61
CA ALA A 86 1.57 -17.24 3.78
C ALA A 86 2.20 -17.00 2.40
N ARG A 87 1.42 -17.21 1.35
CA ARG A 87 1.86 -17.02 -0.04
C ARG A 87 1.32 -15.71 -0.59
N LEU A 88 2.23 -14.90 -1.11
CA LEU A 88 1.89 -13.63 -1.75
C LEU A 88 1.16 -13.88 -3.08
N GLY A 89 0.10 -13.11 -3.32
CA GLY A 89 -0.64 -13.10 -4.57
C GLY A 89 0.18 -12.58 -5.75
N GLN A 90 -0.38 -12.72 -6.94
CA GLN A 90 0.32 -12.47 -8.21
C GLN A 90 0.12 -11.06 -8.78
N SER A 91 -0.41 -10.14 -7.98
CA SER A 91 -0.69 -8.77 -8.41
C SER A 91 -0.59 -7.80 -7.22
N VAL A 92 -0.29 -6.55 -7.53
CA VAL A 92 -0.40 -5.43 -6.60
C VAL A 92 -1.44 -4.46 -7.14
N ALA A 93 -2.45 -4.17 -6.33
CA ALA A 93 -3.38 -3.09 -6.61
C ALA A 93 -2.90 -1.81 -5.91
N TRP A 94 -2.59 -0.79 -6.69
CA TRP A 94 -2.08 0.49 -6.23
C TRP A 94 -3.22 1.48 -6.06
N ARG A 95 -3.11 2.31 -5.02
CA ARG A 95 -3.92 3.52 -4.86
C ARG A 95 -3.04 4.73 -5.06
N LEU A 96 -3.45 5.63 -5.94
CA LEU A 96 -2.65 6.75 -6.41
C LEU A 96 -3.33 8.08 -6.06
N LEU A 97 -2.56 9.03 -5.55
CA LEU A 97 -2.98 10.43 -5.44
C LEU A 97 -2.20 11.23 -6.49
N GLY A 98 -2.85 11.51 -7.63
CA GLY A 98 -2.14 11.93 -8.84
C GLY A 98 -1.29 10.77 -9.40
N ASP A 99 0.00 11.02 -9.64
CA ASP A 99 0.98 10.02 -10.09
C ASP A 99 1.64 9.24 -8.94
N ARG A 100 1.29 9.58 -7.69
CA ARG A 100 2.01 9.10 -6.51
C ARG A 100 1.29 7.92 -5.85
N PRO A 101 1.95 6.76 -5.71
CA PRO A 101 1.45 5.67 -4.88
C PRO A 101 1.31 6.10 -3.41
N ILE A 102 0.08 6.05 -2.90
CA ILE A 102 -0.23 6.29 -1.48
C ILE A 102 -0.48 4.99 -0.73
N ALA A 103 -0.87 3.93 -1.44
CA ALA A 103 -1.03 2.59 -0.87
C ALA A 103 -0.78 1.51 -1.92
N ALA A 104 -0.37 0.34 -1.45
CA ALA A 104 -0.39 -0.91 -2.19
C ALA A 104 -1.31 -1.90 -1.48
N VAL A 105 -2.08 -2.66 -2.25
CA VAL A 105 -3.02 -3.65 -1.76
C VAL A 105 -2.57 -5.01 -2.27
N LEU A 106 -2.22 -5.89 -1.34
CA LEU A 106 -1.64 -7.21 -1.61
C LEU A 106 -2.55 -8.30 -1.06
N ARG A 107 -2.73 -9.39 -1.80
CA ARG A 107 -3.42 -10.57 -1.31
C ARG A 107 -2.41 -11.57 -0.75
N TYR A 108 -2.73 -12.20 0.38
CA TYR A 108 -2.02 -13.33 0.95
C TYR A 108 -2.96 -14.52 1.07
N ARG A 109 -2.47 -15.68 0.64
CA ARG A 109 -3.15 -16.96 0.76
C ARG A 109 -2.49 -17.81 1.83
N PHE A 110 -3.29 -18.60 2.54
CA PHE A 110 -2.81 -19.45 3.64
C PHE A 110 -3.10 -20.93 3.32
N PRO A 111 -2.37 -21.53 2.37
CA PRO A 111 -2.68 -22.89 1.89
C PRO A 111 -2.50 -23.98 2.95
N GLU A 112 -1.71 -23.71 4.00
CA GLU A 112 -1.39 -24.66 5.06
C GLU A 112 -2.29 -24.48 6.31
N ALA A 113 -3.29 -23.60 6.24
CA ALA A 113 -4.24 -23.40 7.34
C ALA A 113 -5.16 -24.62 7.51
N ALA A 114 -5.25 -25.13 8.74
CA ALA A 114 -6.08 -26.29 9.08
C ALA A 114 -7.60 -26.04 8.95
N GLU A 115 -8.04 -24.79 9.05
CA GLU A 115 -9.42 -24.35 8.77
C GLU A 115 -9.48 -23.61 7.44
N ALA A 116 -10.62 -23.67 6.74
CA ALA A 116 -10.81 -23.09 5.41
C ALA A 116 -10.20 -21.67 5.34
N PRO A 117 -9.12 -21.46 4.54
CA PRO A 117 -8.33 -20.26 4.66
C PRO A 117 -9.13 -19.09 4.13
N ALA A 118 -9.45 -18.17 5.02
CA ALA A 118 -9.83 -16.86 4.57
C ALA A 118 -8.56 -16.15 4.09
N ASP A 119 -8.41 -16.05 2.77
CA ASP A 119 -7.39 -15.21 2.15
C ASP A 119 -7.47 -13.80 2.75
N VAL A 120 -6.34 -13.14 2.91
CA VAL A 120 -6.29 -11.81 3.52
C VAL A 120 -5.78 -10.81 2.51
N ILE A 121 -6.48 -9.69 2.39
CA ILE A 121 -6.03 -8.54 1.60
C ILE A 121 -5.45 -7.51 2.56
N VAL A 122 -4.15 -7.23 2.41
CA VAL A 122 -3.40 -6.32 3.26
C VAL A 122 -3.19 -5.00 2.51
N VAL A 123 -3.43 -3.89 3.21
CA VAL A 123 -3.11 -2.54 2.74
C VAL A 123 -1.79 -2.10 3.34
N LEU A 124 -0.85 -1.75 2.47
CA LEU A 124 0.47 -1.24 2.80
C LEU A 124 0.61 0.22 2.42
N LYS A 125 1.32 1.00 3.24
CA LYS A 125 1.79 2.34 2.90
C LYS A 125 3.25 2.25 2.45
N PRO A 126 3.60 2.77 1.26
CA PRO A 126 4.99 2.80 0.80
C PRO A 126 5.89 3.65 1.69
N ALA A 127 7.18 3.32 1.74
CA ALA A 127 8.20 4.15 2.38
C ALA A 127 8.29 5.52 1.68
N ARG A 128 8.44 6.60 2.46
CA ARG A 128 8.48 7.96 1.91
C ARG A 128 9.28 8.90 2.80
N ASP A 129 10.07 9.79 2.20
CA ASP A 129 10.76 10.90 2.89
C ASP A 129 11.55 10.44 4.13
N GLY A 130 12.25 9.31 4.00
CA GLY A 130 13.01 8.69 5.09
C GLY A 130 12.19 7.84 6.08
N ALA A 131 10.86 7.89 6.05
CA ALA A 131 10.01 7.01 6.84
C ALA A 131 9.87 5.61 6.19
N PRO A 132 9.93 4.53 6.98
CA PRO A 132 9.73 3.17 6.48
C PRO A 132 8.28 2.96 6.01
N GLY A 133 8.08 2.00 5.11
CA GLY A 133 6.75 1.52 4.78
C GLY A 133 6.14 0.76 5.96
N CYS A 134 4.82 0.62 5.97
CA CYS A 134 4.12 -0.07 7.06
C CYS A 134 2.80 -0.69 6.60
N VAL A 135 2.24 -1.57 7.44
CA VAL A 135 0.89 -2.08 7.28
C VAL A 135 -0.11 -1.04 7.79
N VAL A 136 -1.11 -0.71 6.98
CA VAL A 136 -2.20 0.22 7.33
C VAL A 136 -3.40 -0.54 7.88
N GLY A 137 -3.65 -1.73 7.35
CA GLY A 137 -4.73 -2.58 7.78
C GLY A 137 -4.93 -3.78 6.86
N ALA A 138 -5.97 -4.55 7.13
CA ALA A 138 -6.32 -5.72 6.33
C ALA A 138 -7.82 -5.95 6.28
N VAL A 139 -8.22 -6.77 5.30
CA VAL A 139 -9.57 -7.27 5.08
C VAL A 139 -9.50 -8.79 4.88
N GLU A 140 -10.42 -9.53 5.48
CA GLU A 140 -10.60 -10.96 5.23
C GLU A 140 -11.51 -11.19 4.00
N GLU A 141 -11.10 -12.10 3.10
CA GLU A 141 -11.92 -12.60 1.98
C GLU A 141 -13.07 -13.48 2.48
N GLY A 142 -14.23 -13.37 1.82
CA GLY A 142 -15.41 -14.21 2.12
C GLY A 142 -16.22 -13.82 3.36
N ALA A 143 -15.78 -12.84 4.15
CA ALA A 143 -16.54 -12.33 5.28
C ALA A 143 -17.47 -11.18 4.86
N GLY A 144 -18.80 -11.39 4.96
CA GLY A 144 -19.83 -10.33 4.88
C GLY A 144 -20.65 -10.25 3.58
N PRO A 145 -21.86 -9.63 3.61
CA PRO A 145 -22.81 -9.69 2.49
C PRO A 145 -22.80 -8.50 1.50
N SER A 146 -22.13 -7.37 1.79
CA SER A 146 -22.44 -6.09 1.13
C SER A 146 -21.38 -5.51 0.18
N ALA A 147 -20.09 -5.82 0.34
CA ALA A 147 -19.04 -5.37 -0.57
C ALA A 147 -17.95 -6.45 -0.69
N THR A 148 -17.39 -6.61 -1.90
CA THR A 148 -16.34 -7.60 -2.12
C THR A 148 -15.08 -7.21 -1.32
N ALA A 149 -14.30 -8.20 -0.89
CA ALA A 149 -13.08 -7.94 -0.12
C ALA A 149 -12.11 -6.97 -0.82
N PRO A 150 -11.88 -7.04 -2.16
CA PRO A 150 -11.05 -6.06 -2.87
C PRO A 150 -11.58 -4.63 -2.78
N GLU A 151 -12.89 -4.41 -2.92
CA GLU A 151 -13.50 -3.08 -2.80
C GLU A 151 -13.35 -2.51 -1.39
N ARG A 152 -13.55 -3.35 -0.37
CA ARG A 152 -13.34 -2.96 1.03
C ARG A 152 -11.89 -2.60 1.30
N ALA A 153 -10.94 -3.37 0.77
CA ALA A 153 -9.51 -3.07 0.91
C ALA A 153 -9.12 -1.78 0.20
N ALA A 154 -9.64 -1.52 -1.00
CA ALA A 154 -9.44 -0.25 -1.69
C ALA A 154 -10.02 0.93 -0.89
N ALA A 155 -11.24 0.79 -0.37
CA ALA A 155 -11.87 1.82 0.44
C ALA A 155 -11.13 2.05 1.77
N LEU A 156 -10.60 1.00 2.41
CA LEU A 156 -9.73 1.11 3.59
C LEU A 156 -8.44 1.88 3.26
N ALA A 157 -7.82 1.56 2.13
CA ALA A 157 -6.61 2.24 1.66
C ALA A 157 -6.87 3.73 1.42
N ASP A 158 -7.94 4.08 0.71
CA ASP A 158 -8.26 5.47 0.38
C ASP A 158 -8.56 6.30 1.63
N ARG A 159 -9.30 5.73 2.59
CA ARG A 159 -9.65 6.43 3.84
C ARG A 159 -8.47 6.61 4.79
N ARG A 160 -7.58 5.60 4.91
CA ARG A 160 -6.54 5.60 5.95
C ARG A 160 -5.16 5.97 5.44
N ALA A 161 -4.72 5.43 4.31
CA ALA A 161 -3.32 5.53 3.89
C ALA A 161 -2.80 6.97 3.72
N PRO A 162 -3.57 7.95 3.21
CA PRO A 162 -3.08 9.32 3.08
C PRO A 162 -2.56 9.92 4.40
N LEU A 163 -3.29 9.69 5.50
CA LEU A 163 -3.02 10.28 6.81
C LEU A 163 -2.33 9.32 7.78
N PHE A 164 -2.20 8.04 7.44
CA PHE A 164 -1.60 7.04 8.31
C PHE A 164 -0.10 7.33 8.55
N ARG A 165 0.31 7.41 9.81
CA ARG A 165 1.68 7.66 10.24
C ARG A 165 2.33 6.33 10.64
N CYS A 166 3.18 5.81 9.77
CA CYS A 166 3.96 4.61 10.07
C CYS A 166 4.76 4.78 11.37
N GLY A 167 4.75 3.75 12.22
CA GLY A 167 5.38 3.77 13.55
C GLY A 167 4.62 4.58 14.62
N ARG A 168 3.42 5.11 14.31
CA ARG A 168 2.58 5.83 15.29
C ARG A 168 1.15 5.33 15.32
N ASP A 169 0.55 5.18 14.15
CA ASP A 169 -0.84 4.73 14.04
C ASP A 169 -0.89 3.20 14.00
N ARG A 170 -1.89 2.62 14.67
CA ARG A 170 -2.06 1.16 14.71
C ARG A 170 -2.81 0.66 13.48
N PRO A 171 -2.37 -0.44 12.85
CA PRO A 171 -3.10 -1.05 11.74
C PRO A 171 -4.46 -1.59 12.20
N THR A 172 -5.46 -1.61 11.31
CA THR A 172 -6.82 -2.07 11.65
C THR A 172 -7.30 -3.23 10.79
N LEU A 173 -8.12 -4.10 11.37
CA LEU A 173 -8.88 -5.12 10.66
C LEU A 173 -10.24 -4.52 10.28
N ASP A 174 -10.53 -4.41 8.97
CA ASP A 174 -11.75 -3.77 8.47
C ASP A 174 -12.81 -4.82 8.07
N GLY A 175 -14.05 -4.52 8.41
CA GLY A 175 -15.20 -5.38 8.15
C GLY A 175 -15.29 -6.62 9.05
N PRO A 176 -16.11 -7.61 8.67
CA PRO A 176 -16.24 -8.86 9.41
C PRO A 176 -14.99 -9.72 9.26
N TRP A 177 -14.69 -10.47 10.30
CA TRP A 177 -13.56 -11.41 10.36
C TRP A 177 -13.97 -12.67 11.13
N SER A 178 -13.56 -13.83 10.64
CA SER A 178 -13.62 -15.10 11.35
C SER A 178 -12.73 -15.06 12.62
N PRO A 179 -13.05 -15.83 13.67
CA PRO A 179 -12.16 -15.99 14.81
C PRO A 179 -10.76 -16.46 14.41
N ALA A 180 -10.67 -17.42 13.49
CA ALA A 180 -9.42 -17.97 12.98
C ALA A 180 -8.57 -16.92 12.24
N GLY A 181 -9.17 -16.12 11.35
CA GLY A 181 -8.48 -15.05 10.64
C GLY A 181 -7.93 -13.97 11.58
N ARG A 182 -8.70 -13.58 12.61
CA ARG A 182 -8.22 -12.64 13.64
C ARG A 182 -7.07 -13.21 14.44
N ALA A 183 -7.14 -14.48 14.85
CA ALA A 183 -6.07 -15.12 15.61
C ALA A 183 -4.77 -15.13 14.81
N ARG A 184 -4.85 -15.51 13.53
CA ARG A 184 -3.70 -15.59 12.61
C ARG A 184 -3.04 -14.23 12.37
N ILE A 185 -3.83 -13.24 11.94
CA ILE A 185 -3.29 -11.93 11.56
C ILE A 185 -2.97 -11.05 12.77
N GLY A 186 -3.70 -11.23 13.89
CA GLY A 186 -3.57 -10.37 15.07
C GLY A 186 -2.18 -10.39 15.70
N VAL A 187 -1.47 -11.53 15.69
CA VAL A 187 -0.08 -11.61 16.16
C VAL A 187 0.85 -10.83 15.24
N TRP A 188 0.74 -11.04 13.93
CA TRP A 188 1.55 -10.36 12.93
C TRP A 188 1.35 -8.84 12.98
N PHE A 189 0.10 -8.38 13.11
CA PHE A 189 -0.23 -6.95 13.24
C PHE A 189 0.43 -6.26 14.43
N ARG A 190 0.63 -6.97 15.54
CA ARG A 190 1.37 -6.44 16.69
C ARG A 190 2.87 -6.32 16.42
N LEU A 191 3.43 -7.19 15.57
CA LEU A 191 4.85 -7.13 15.18
C LEU A 191 5.12 -6.00 14.17
N VAL A 192 4.17 -5.73 13.26
CA VAL A 192 4.34 -4.70 12.21
C VAL A 192 3.79 -3.32 12.58
N GLY A 193 2.95 -3.24 13.62
CA GLY A 193 2.32 -2.00 14.08
C GLY A 193 2.90 -1.44 15.38
N GLY A 194 3.99 -2.03 15.87
CA GLY A 194 4.74 -1.61 17.06
C GLY A 194 5.82 -0.58 16.75
#